data_AF-A0A6V7DB53-F1
#
_entry.id   AF-A0A6V7DB53-F1
#
_cell.length_a   1.000
_cell.length_b   1.000
_cell.length_c   1.000
_cell.angle_alpha   90.00
_cell.angle_beta   90.00
_cell.angle_gamma   90.00
#
_symmetry.space_group_name_H-M   'P 1'
#
loop_
_entity.id
_entity.type
_entity.pdbx_description
1 polymer ?
#
loop_
_entity_poly.entity_id
_entity_poly.type
_entity_poly.pdbx_seq_one_letter_code
_entity_poly.pdbx_strand_id
1 'polypeptide(L)' 'MSGAERAADYRARKARRLRVGHARPGQLADCLLLDLIRKTIDNGSAPQTIARLVAELARRYPINSDASDK' A
#
# COMPACT_ATOMS: atom_id res chain seq x y z
N MET A 1 24.36 -7.82 -4.77
CA MET A 1 22.88 -8.00 -4.85
C MET A 1 22.36 -7.52 -6.20
N SER A 2 21.94 -8.48 -7.02
CA SER A 2 21.35 -8.21 -8.34
C SER A 2 19.89 -7.74 -8.22
N GLY A 3 19.34 -7.17 -9.31
CA GLY A 3 17.93 -6.76 -9.36
C GLY A 3 16.95 -7.93 -9.18
N ALA A 4 17.31 -9.12 -9.67
CA ALA A 4 16.50 -10.33 -9.52
C ALA A 4 16.42 -10.79 -8.05
N GLU A 5 17.53 -10.69 -7.32
CA GLU A 5 17.57 -11.00 -5.88
C GLU A 5 16.73 -10.01 -5.08
N ARG A 6 16.81 -8.71 -5.39
CA ARG A 6 15.93 -7.70 -4.76
C ARG A 6 14.45 -7.98 -5.01
N ALA A 7 14.10 -8.40 -6.22
CA ALA A 7 12.72 -8.73 -6.57
C ALA A 7 12.23 -9.98 -5.82
N ALA A 8 13.07 -11.02 -5.70
CA ALA A 8 12.75 -12.22 -4.94
C ALA A 8 12.56 -11.91 -3.45
N ASP A 9 13.47 -11.14 -2.86
CA ASP A 9 13.38 -10.65 -1.48
C ASP A 9 12.12 -9.83 -1.23
N TYR A 10 11.81 -8.91 -2.17
CA TYR A 10 10.61 -8.10 -2.08
C TYR A 10 9.35 -8.98 -2.11
N ARG A 11 9.27 -9.97 -3.02
CA ARG A 11 8.14 -10.91 -3.09
C ARG A 11 8.03 -11.76 -1.81
N ALA A 12 9.14 -12.24 -1.25
CA ALA A 12 9.15 -13.00 -0.01
C ALA A 12 8.67 -12.17 1.20
N ARG A 13 9.16 -10.93 1.34
CA ARG A 13 8.69 -9.99 2.37
C ARG A 13 7.22 -9.64 2.19
N LYS A 14 6.77 -9.42 0.95
CA LYS A 14 5.36 -9.17 0.59
C LYS A 14 4.46 -10.34 1.01
N ALA A 15 4.85 -11.59 0.71
CA ALA A 15 4.08 -12.77 1.09
C ALA A 15 3.97 -12.94 2.62
N ARG A 16 5.06 -12.70 3.36
CA ARG A 16 5.05 -12.73 4.84
C ARG A 16 4.12 -11.67 5.43
N ARG A 17 4.13 -10.49 4.84
CA ARG A 17 3.32 -9.34 5.24
C ARG A 17 1.82 -9.55 5.02
N LEU A 18 1.43 -10.19 3.91
CA LEU A 18 0.04 -10.52 3.59
C LEU A 18 -0.55 -11.65 4.46
N ARG A 19 0.28 -12.45 5.13
CA ARG A 19 -0.18 -13.46 6.11
C ARG A 19 -0.74 -12.86 7.40
N VAL A 20 -0.44 -11.59 7.69
CA VAL A 20 -1.02 -10.87 8.84
C VAL A 20 -2.42 -10.37 8.44
N GLY A 21 -3.29 -11.32 8.10
CA GLY A 21 -4.69 -11.06 7.81
C GLY A 21 -5.42 -10.74 9.11
N HIS A 22 -6.04 -9.56 9.18
CA HIS A 22 -7.09 -9.07 10.10
C HIS A 22 -6.92 -7.60 10.48
N ALA A 23 -5.79 -6.96 10.16
CA ALA A 23 -5.62 -5.53 10.40
C ALA A 23 -6.55 -4.69 9.50
N ARG A 24 -7.28 -3.76 10.11
CA ARG A 24 -8.07 -2.77 9.36
C ARG A 24 -7.12 -1.90 8.52
N PRO A 25 -7.52 -1.40 7.34
CA PRO A 25 -6.65 -0.56 6.51
C PRO A 25 -5.99 0.60 7.27
N GLY A 26 -6.72 1.23 8.20
CA GLY A 26 -6.21 2.30 9.06
C GLY A 26 -5.11 1.91 10.05
N GLN A 27 -4.89 0.62 10.28
CA GLN A 27 -3.86 0.07 11.17
C GLN A 27 -2.67 -0.53 10.40
N LEU A 28 -2.76 -0.61 9.07
CA LEU A 28 -1.67 -1.10 8.24
C LEU A 28 -0.55 -0.06 8.18
N ALA A 29 0.70 -0.50 8.21
CA ALA A 29 1.82 0.33 7.80
C ALA A 29 1.67 0.72 6.31
N ASP A 30 2.23 1.84 5.87
CA ASP A 30 2.02 2.34 4.50
C ASP A 30 2.46 1.33 3.42
N CYS A 31 3.58 0.64 3.64
CA CYS A 31 4.03 -0.42 2.73
C CYS A 31 3.01 -1.58 2.60
N LEU A 32 2.29 -1.90 3.68
CA LEU A 32 1.24 -2.92 3.68
C LEU A 32 -0.03 -2.41 2.99
N LEU A 33 -0.38 -1.14 3.19
CA LEU A 33 -1.51 -0.51 2.53
C LEU A 33 -1.30 -0.43 1.02
N LEU A 34 -0.09 -0.10 0.56
CA LEU A 34 0.29 -0.11 -0.85
C LEU A 34 0.27 -1.52 -1.45
N ASP A 35 0.83 -2.51 -0.73
CA ASP A 35 0.78 -3.92 -1.17
C ASP A 35 -0.68 -4.41 -1.29
N LEU A 36 -1.56 -3.96 -0.38
CA LEU A 36 -3.00 -4.27 -0.41
C LEU A 36 -3.69 -3.60 -1.60
N ILE A 37 -3.46 -2.31 -1.86
CA ILE A 37 -4.00 -1.60 -3.03
C ILE A 37 -3.62 -2.34 -4.31
N ARG A 38 -2.34 -2.68 -4.47
CA ARG A 38 -1.85 -3.40 -5.66
C ARG A 38 -2.52 -4.76 -5.80
N LYS A 39 -2.64 -5.53 -4.72
CA LYS A 39 -3.33 -6.82 -4.74
C LYS A 39 -4.82 -6.68 -5.10
N THR A 40 -5.49 -5.66 -4.58
CA THR A 40 -6.91 -5.39 -4.88
C THR A 40 -7.11 -5.05 -6.36
N ILE A 41 -6.18 -4.32 -6.98
CA ILE A 41 -6.15 -4.06 -8.42
C ILE A 41 -5.88 -5.35 -9.20
N ASP A 42 -4.82 -6.09 -8.86
CA ASP A 42 -4.44 -7.33 -9.53
C ASP A 42 -5.57 -8.38 -9.50
N ASN A 43 -6.36 -8.40 -8.42
CA ASN A 43 -7.51 -9.27 -8.25
C ASN A 43 -8.77 -8.80 -9.01
N GLY A 44 -8.73 -7.66 -9.71
CA GLY A 44 -9.89 -7.10 -10.42
C GLY A 44 -11.04 -6.69 -9.50
N SER A 45 -10.73 -6.28 -8.26
CA SER A 45 -11.76 -5.88 -7.30
C SER A 45 -12.48 -4.59 -7.71
N ALA A 46 -13.66 -4.35 -7.15
CA ALA A 46 -14.47 -3.17 -7.45
C ALA A 46 -13.68 -1.85 -7.26
N PRO A 47 -13.84 -0.86 -8.18
CA PRO A 47 -13.16 0.43 -8.09
C PRO A 47 -13.38 1.16 -6.76
N GLN A 48 -14.57 1.02 -6.15
CA GLN A 48 -14.87 1.65 -4.86
C GLN A 48 -14.00 1.11 -3.72
N THR A 49 -13.62 -0.17 -3.77
CA THR A 49 -12.72 -0.78 -2.79
C THR A 49 -11.32 -0.21 -2.91
N ILE A 50 -10.82 -0.06 -4.14
CA ILE A 50 -9.52 0.56 -4.42
C ILE A 50 -9.52 2.02 -3.94
N ALA A 51 -10.57 2.77 -4.27
CA ALA A 51 -10.73 4.17 -3.87
C ALA A 51 -10.68 4.35 -2.35
N ARG A 52 -11.32 3.48 -1.56
CA ARG A 52 -11.27 3.52 -0.09
C ARG A 52 -9.87 3.31 0.46
N LEU A 53 -9.10 2.39 -0.12
CA LEU A 53 -7.72 2.13 0.30
C LEU A 53 -6.79 3.28 -0.06
N VAL A 54 -6.96 3.87 -1.25
CA VAL A 54 -6.20 5.06 -1.68
C VAL A 54 -6.55 6.27 -0.81
N ALA A 55 -7.82 6.47 -0.48
CA ALA A 55 -8.26 7.54 0.41
C ALA A 55 -7.63 7.42 1.82
N GLU A 56 -7.51 6.20 2.35
CA GLU A 56 -6.83 5.97 3.62
C GLU A 56 -5.33 6.36 3.57
N LEU A 57 -4.66 6.13 2.43
CA LEU A 57 -3.29 6.58 2.24
C LEU A 57 -3.21 8.13 2.13
N ALA A 58 -4.10 8.74 1.35
CA ALA A 58 -4.17 10.19 1.18
C ALA A 58 -4.45 10.91 2.52
N ARG A 59 -5.27 10.31 3.40
CA ARG A 59 -5.54 10.84 4.74
C ARG A 59 -4.27 10.96 5.60
N ARG A 60 -3.27 10.11 5.38
CA ARG A 60 -2.00 10.11 6.15
C ARG A 60 -0.99 11.13 5.64
N TYR A 61 -1.11 11.47 4.35
CA TYR A 61 -0.25 12.43 3.67
C TYR A 61 -1.12 13.53 3.08
N PRO A 62 -1.71 14.40 3.93
CA PRO A 62 -2.44 15.54 3.42
C PRO A 62 -1.49 16.34 2.54
N ILE A 63 -1.93 16.67 1.33
CA ILE A 63 -1.22 17.62 0.48
C ILE A 63 -1.35 18.96 1.20
N ASN A 64 -0.35 19.30 2.02
CA ASN A 64 -0.24 20.64 2.55
C ASN A 64 0.06 21.55 1.37
N SER A 65 -0.95 22.24 0.89
CA SER A 65 -0.81 23.33 -0.09
C SER A 65 0.05 24.49 0.43
N ASP A 66 0.43 24.48 1.71
CA ASP A 66 1.25 25.49 2.39
C ASP A 66 2.77 25.28 2.25
N ALA A 67 3.25 24.40 1.37
CA ALA A 67 4.68 24.25 1.09
C ALA A 67 5.20 25.19 -0.02
N SER A 68 4.37 26.12 -0.51
CA SER A 68 4.75 27.18 -1.45
C SER A 68 4.46 28.56 -0.86
N ASP A 69 5.23 28.94 0.15
CA ASP A 69 5.54 30.35 0.42
C ASP A 69 6.81 30.41 1.29
N LYS A 70 7.96 30.40 0.59
CA LYS A 70 9.25 30.88 1.10
C LYS A 70 9.93 31.65 -0.01
#